data_AF-A0A2T0SN52-F1
#
_entry.id   AF-A0A2T0SN52-F1
#
_cell.length_a   1.000
_cell.length_b   1.000
_cell.length_c   1.000
_cell.angle_alpha   90.00
_cell.angle_beta   90.00
_cell.angle_gamma   90.00
#
_symmetry.space_group_name_H-M   'P 1'
#
loop_
_entity.id
_entity.type
_entity.pdbx_description
1 polymer ?
#
loop_
_entity_poly.entity_id
_entity_poly.type
_entity_poly.pdbx_seq_one_letter_code
_entity_poly.pdbx_strand_id
1 'polypeptide(L)'
;MDILPAALASALAAPPRWDDLVAAVAAFDKEVRAAPTAEHVAACERLVEALSSATHTDLADRVLDTHAFACAAVPPDPAALATWLLRLQLDFPAAPEVRLARYADLLGEDGVGLYREWAVTRFSALPVIGFGQTGRYDRARWALLRIMEELAEFTEEVDLQVLVLGKDLSSGWHYLQVATVLQEAGRSQEALEWVHRGLAATGGRGAAGRLVDLAVTEYTRLGMPEEAARLRKQDPPRQDGR
;
A
#
# COMPACT_ATOMS: atom_id res chain seq x y z
N MET A 1 -2.47 33.73 -6.94
CA MET A 1 -2.25 33.27 -5.55
C MET A 1 -3.62 32.83 -5.13
N ASP A 2 -3.95 31.59 -5.48
CA ASP A 2 -5.37 31.26 -5.62
C ASP A 2 -5.85 30.69 -4.30
N ILE A 3 -6.78 31.41 -3.71
CA ILE A 3 -7.33 31.19 -2.39
C ILE A 3 -8.38 30.07 -2.54
N LEU A 4 -8.60 29.27 -1.48
CA LEU A 4 -9.75 28.38 -1.46
C LEU A 4 -11.05 29.19 -1.70
N PRO A 5 -12.07 28.62 -2.38
CA PRO A 5 -13.38 29.25 -2.48
C PRO A 5 -13.86 29.73 -1.11
N ALA A 6 -14.46 30.93 -1.06
CA ALA A 6 -14.77 31.60 0.21
C ALA A 6 -15.65 30.74 1.14
N ALA A 7 -16.58 29.96 0.58
CA ALA A 7 -17.42 29.04 1.35
C ALA A 7 -16.60 27.93 2.03
N LEU A 8 -15.62 27.33 1.32
CA LEU A 8 -14.72 26.32 1.89
C LEU A 8 -13.80 26.92 2.94
N ALA A 9 -13.21 28.09 2.66
CA ALA A 9 -12.38 28.80 3.62
C ALA A 9 -13.15 29.15 4.91
N SER A 10 -14.42 29.58 4.77
CA SER A 10 -15.29 29.85 5.91
C SER A 10 -15.67 28.59 6.67
N ALA A 11 -15.94 27.47 5.99
CA ALA A 11 -16.31 26.22 6.62
C ALA A 11 -15.14 25.55 7.36
N LEU A 12 -13.91 25.77 6.91
CA LEU A 12 -12.68 25.32 7.57
C LEU A 12 -12.25 26.22 8.74
N ALA A 13 -12.83 27.41 8.89
CA ALA A 13 -12.48 28.34 9.97
C ALA A 13 -12.79 27.72 11.35
N ALA A 14 -11.86 27.88 12.30
CA ALA A 14 -11.91 27.18 13.57
C ALA A 14 -12.88 27.81 14.60
N PRO A 15 -13.65 27.00 15.36
CA PRO A 15 -13.84 25.54 15.18
C PRO A 15 -14.84 25.25 14.04
N PRO A 16 -14.52 24.36 13.10
CA PRO A 16 -15.44 24.03 12.02
C PRO A 16 -16.65 23.28 12.55
N ARG A 17 -17.85 23.60 12.05
CA ARG A 17 -19.03 22.76 12.26
C ARG A 17 -19.05 21.68 11.19
N TRP A 18 -19.13 20.42 11.61
CA TRP A 18 -19.06 19.27 10.71
C TRP A 18 -20.09 19.36 9.56
N ASP A 19 -21.35 19.70 9.88
CA ASP A 19 -22.42 19.81 8.87
C ASP A 19 -22.15 20.92 7.83
N ASP A 20 -21.59 22.05 8.27
CA ASP A 20 -21.25 23.16 7.37
C ASP A 20 -20.10 22.76 6.43
N LEU A 21 -19.12 22.02 6.94
CA LEU A 21 -18.00 21.51 6.16
C LEU A 21 -18.46 20.47 5.13
N VAL A 22 -19.29 19.50 5.54
CA VAL A 22 -19.87 18.50 4.63
C VAL A 22 -20.69 19.19 3.52
N ALA A 23 -21.52 20.16 3.89
CA ALA A 23 -22.33 20.91 2.92
C ALA A 23 -21.48 21.72 1.95
N ALA A 24 -20.41 22.38 2.43
CA ALA A 24 -19.50 23.15 1.60
C ALA A 24 -18.73 22.25 0.62
N VAL A 25 -18.23 21.10 1.07
CA VAL A 25 -17.56 20.10 0.19
C VAL A 25 -18.52 19.59 -0.88
N ALA A 26 -19.77 19.28 -0.51
CA ALA A 26 -20.77 18.81 -1.48
C ALA A 26 -21.16 19.88 -2.51
N ALA A 27 -21.28 21.13 -2.09
CA ALA A 27 -21.54 22.25 -3.00
C ALA A 27 -20.37 22.47 -3.97
N PHE A 28 -19.14 22.38 -3.46
CA PHE A 28 -17.93 22.46 -4.27
C PHE A 28 -17.82 21.33 -5.28
N ASP A 29 -18.07 20.06 -4.88
CA ASP A 29 -18.08 18.93 -5.82
C ASP A 29 -19.08 19.15 -6.97
N LYS A 30 -20.28 19.66 -6.67
CA LYS A 30 -21.28 19.98 -7.69
C LYS A 30 -20.80 21.07 -8.67
N GLU A 31 -20.11 22.09 -8.16
CA GLU A 31 -19.52 23.15 -8.98
C GLU A 31 -18.44 22.61 -9.92
N VAL A 32 -17.48 21.85 -9.37
CA VAL A 32 -16.41 21.22 -10.14
C VAL A 32 -16.96 20.30 -11.23
N ARG A 33 -17.98 19.49 -10.91
CA ARG A 33 -18.62 18.59 -11.87
C ARG A 33 -19.36 19.30 -12.99
N ALA A 34 -19.84 20.52 -12.75
CA ALA A 34 -20.55 21.30 -13.76
C ALA A 34 -19.58 21.94 -14.77
N ALA A 35 -18.44 22.46 -14.31
CA ALA A 35 -17.44 23.11 -15.15
C ALA A 35 -16.05 23.04 -14.50
N PRO A 36 -15.28 21.97 -14.72
CA PRO A 36 -13.95 21.82 -14.13
C PRO A 36 -12.97 22.86 -14.70
N THR A 37 -12.10 23.39 -13.84
CA THR A 37 -11.09 24.41 -14.20
C THR A 37 -9.77 24.09 -13.51
N ALA A 38 -8.66 24.72 -13.95
CA ALA A 38 -7.38 24.59 -13.27
C ALA A 38 -7.42 25.12 -11.82
N GLU A 39 -8.25 26.15 -11.56
CA GLU A 39 -8.48 26.67 -10.21
C GLU A 39 -9.17 25.64 -9.31
N HIS A 40 -10.11 24.85 -9.88
CA HIS A 40 -10.76 23.74 -9.18
C HIS A 40 -9.76 22.64 -8.79
N VAL A 41 -8.86 22.25 -9.70
CA VAL A 41 -7.79 21.28 -9.41
C VAL A 41 -6.94 21.78 -8.23
N ALA A 42 -6.44 23.01 -8.31
CA ALA A 42 -5.62 23.58 -7.25
C ALA A 42 -6.39 23.77 -5.92
N ALA A 43 -7.69 24.07 -5.98
CA ALA A 43 -8.55 24.17 -4.80
C ALA A 43 -8.81 22.81 -4.14
N CYS A 44 -9.01 21.75 -4.94
CA CYS A 44 -9.06 20.37 -4.47
C CYS A 44 -7.78 19.99 -3.71
N GLU A 45 -6.60 20.22 -4.29
CA GLU A 45 -5.32 19.90 -3.66
C GLU A 45 -5.20 20.55 -2.27
N ARG A 46 -5.44 21.86 -2.18
CA ARG A 46 -5.42 22.61 -0.91
C ARG A 46 -6.46 22.12 0.10
N LEU A 47 -7.66 21.77 -0.36
CA LEU A 47 -8.74 21.31 0.50
C LEU A 47 -8.41 19.94 1.09
N VAL A 48 -7.86 19.02 0.30
CA VAL A 48 -7.39 17.72 0.79
C VAL A 48 -6.31 17.91 1.86
N GLU A 49 -5.28 18.72 1.59
CA GLU A 49 -4.21 18.99 2.55
C GLU A 49 -4.73 19.58 3.88
N ALA A 50 -5.70 20.50 3.81
CA ALA A 50 -6.34 21.07 5.00
C ALA A 50 -7.13 20.02 5.80
N LEU A 51 -7.92 19.18 5.11
CA LEU A 51 -8.72 18.12 5.74
C LEU A 51 -7.85 17.04 6.39
N SER A 52 -6.75 16.64 5.72
CA SER A 52 -5.78 15.67 6.22
C SER A 52 -4.97 16.18 7.41
N SER A 53 -4.75 17.50 7.49
CA SER A 53 -4.17 18.15 8.68
C SER A 53 -5.13 18.16 9.86
N ALA A 54 -6.43 18.28 9.58
CA ALA A 54 -7.50 18.33 10.58
C ALA A 54 -8.16 16.96 10.89
N THR A 55 -7.58 15.86 10.40
CA THR A 55 -8.05 14.47 10.64
C THR A 55 -9.43 14.12 10.10
N HIS A 56 -9.90 14.80 9.05
CA HIS A 56 -11.19 14.52 8.39
C HIS A 56 -11.02 13.62 7.15
N THR A 57 -10.55 12.39 7.33
CA THR A 57 -10.17 11.47 6.24
C THR A 57 -11.29 11.21 5.24
N ASP A 58 -12.52 10.93 5.70
CA ASP A 58 -13.64 10.60 4.81
C ASP A 58 -14.02 11.76 3.88
N LEU A 59 -13.82 13.00 4.31
CA LEU A 59 -14.03 14.17 3.45
C LEU A 59 -12.86 14.36 2.50
N ALA A 60 -11.62 14.12 2.95
CA ALA A 60 -10.44 14.17 2.09
C ALA A 60 -10.56 13.16 0.95
N ASP A 61 -11.03 11.94 1.21
CA ASP A 61 -11.24 10.90 0.19
C ASP A 61 -12.29 11.32 -0.84
N ARG A 62 -13.38 11.97 -0.40
CA ARG A 62 -14.39 12.54 -1.32
C ARG A 62 -13.83 13.66 -2.18
N VAL A 63 -12.99 14.52 -1.62
CA VAL A 63 -12.36 15.61 -2.39
C VAL A 63 -11.33 15.03 -3.37
N LEU A 64 -10.66 13.92 -3.06
CA LEU A 64 -9.82 13.19 -4.02
C LEU A 64 -10.63 12.64 -5.20
N ASP A 65 -11.87 12.20 -4.99
CA ASP A 65 -12.78 11.83 -6.08
C ASP A 65 -13.10 13.03 -7.00
N THR A 66 -13.41 14.19 -6.40
CA THR A 66 -13.63 15.44 -7.13
C THR A 66 -12.36 15.87 -7.88
N HIS A 67 -11.19 15.71 -7.25
CA HIS A 67 -9.88 16.05 -7.82
C HIS A 67 -9.55 15.21 -9.05
N ALA A 68 -9.69 13.88 -8.96
CA ALA A 68 -9.47 12.97 -10.09
C ALA A 68 -10.39 13.32 -11.28
N PHE A 69 -11.67 13.63 -11.00
CA PHE A 69 -12.62 14.08 -12.02
C PHE A 69 -12.17 15.40 -12.67
N ALA A 70 -11.75 16.39 -11.87
CA ALA A 70 -11.28 17.68 -12.39
C ALA A 70 -10.03 17.53 -13.25
N CYS A 71 -9.08 16.70 -12.81
CA CYS A 71 -7.84 16.41 -13.55
C CYS A 71 -8.13 15.72 -14.89
N ALA A 72 -9.15 14.85 -14.98
CA ALA A 72 -9.53 14.24 -16.25
C ALA A 72 -10.00 15.26 -17.30
N ALA A 73 -10.62 16.36 -16.88
CA ALA A 73 -11.02 17.44 -17.78
C ALA A 73 -9.92 18.48 -18.00
N VAL A 74 -9.06 18.68 -17.00
CA VAL A 74 -7.95 19.64 -17.02
C VAL A 74 -6.66 18.92 -16.55
N PRO A 75 -6.01 18.16 -17.45
CA PRO A 75 -4.87 17.31 -17.06
C PRO A 75 -3.70 18.11 -16.50
N PRO A 76 -3.19 17.77 -15.30
CA PRO A 76 -1.95 18.30 -14.80
C PRO A 76 -0.74 17.65 -15.50
N ASP A 77 0.45 18.15 -15.20
CA ASP A 77 1.68 17.43 -15.53
C ASP A 77 1.73 16.09 -14.77
N PRO A 78 1.93 14.93 -15.45
CA PRO A 78 1.90 13.62 -14.80
C PRO A 78 2.94 13.43 -13.69
N ALA A 79 4.14 14.00 -13.86
CA ALA A 79 5.20 13.90 -12.86
C ALA A 79 4.91 14.76 -11.62
N ALA A 80 4.34 15.95 -11.82
CA ALA A 80 3.87 16.80 -10.73
C ALA A 80 2.73 16.13 -9.95
N LEU A 81 1.78 15.50 -10.65
CA LEU A 81 0.68 14.76 -10.03
C LEU A 81 1.18 13.56 -9.22
N ALA A 82 2.07 12.74 -9.78
CA ALA A 82 2.69 11.62 -9.07
C ALA A 82 3.39 12.08 -7.78
N THR A 83 4.15 13.17 -7.87
CA THR A 83 4.86 13.77 -6.73
C THR A 83 3.89 14.27 -5.66
N TRP A 84 2.81 14.93 -6.07
CA TRP A 84 1.78 15.43 -5.15
C TRP A 84 1.07 14.29 -4.40
N LEU A 85 0.65 13.24 -5.12
CA LEU A 85 0.00 12.06 -4.52
C LEU A 85 0.90 11.35 -3.49
N LEU A 86 2.20 11.26 -3.76
CA LEU A 86 3.16 10.71 -2.81
C LEU A 86 3.28 11.58 -1.56
N ARG A 87 3.51 12.89 -1.74
CA ARG A 87 3.63 13.84 -0.62
C ARG A 87 2.39 13.85 0.27
N LEU A 88 1.21 13.83 -0.34
CA LEU A 88 -0.06 13.77 0.38
C LEU A 88 -0.14 12.56 1.34
N GLN A 89 0.43 11.43 0.96
CA GLN A 89 0.40 10.22 1.78
C GLN A 89 1.44 10.20 2.92
N LEU A 90 2.49 11.01 2.81
CA LEU A 90 3.66 11.00 3.70
C LEU A 90 3.67 12.16 4.68
N ASP A 91 3.28 13.34 4.21
CA ASP A 91 3.48 14.60 4.92
C ASP A 91 2.37 14.85 5.95
N PHE A 92 1.24 14.12 5.84
CA PHE A 92 0.05 14.36 6.65
C PHE A 92 -0.20 13.27 7.71
N PRO A 93 -0.63 13.67 8.92
CA PRO A 93 -0.80 12.73 10.02
C PRO A 93 -1.99 11.78 9.83
N ALA A 94 -3.04 12.25 9.15
CA ALA A 94 -4.21 11.49 8.73
C ALA A 94 -4.32 11.60 7.21
N ALA A 95 -3.28 11.07 6.53
CA ALA A 95 -3.25 11.00 5.09
C ALA A 95 -4.48 10.24 4.55
N PRO A 96 -5.09 10.72 3.47
CA PRO A 96 -6.21 10.05 2.83
C PRO A 96 -5.76 8.77 2.12
N GLU A 97 -6.72 7.95 1.72
CA GLU A 97 -6.46 6.77 0.90
C GLU A 97 -6.35 7.20 -0.57
N VAL A 98 -5.12 7.21 -1.09
CA VAL A 98 -4.90 7.46 -2.52
C VAL A 98 -5.13 6.17 -3.28
N ARG A 99 -6.06 6.20 -4.24
CA ARG A 99 -6.34 5.10 -5.17
C ARG A 99 -5.71 5.40 -6.52
N LEU A 100 -4.59 4.75 -6.85
CA LEU A 100 -3.86 4.94 -8.11
C LEU A 100 -4.74 4.67 -9.33
N ALA A 101 -5.66 3.70 -9.24
CA ALA A 101 -6.61 3.40 -10.31
C ALA A 101 -7.43 4.62 -10.77
N ARG A 102 -7.70 5.59 -9.89
CA ARG A 102 -8.43 6.83 -10.24
C ARG A 102 -7.59 7.83 -11.04
N TYR A 103 -6.27 7.68 -10.99
CA TYR A 103 -5.30 8.56 -11.63
C TYR A 103 -4.50 7.87 -12.73
N ALA A 104 -4.72 6.57 -12.98
CA ALA A 104 -3.93 5.75 -13.89
C ALA A 104 -3.77 6.39 -15.29
N ASP A 105 -4.89 6.77 -15.91
CA ASP A 105 -4.90 7.38 -17.24
C ASP A 105 -4.22 8.76 -17.26
N LEU A 106 -4.27 9.48 -16.14
CA LEU A 106 -3.68 10.82 -15.98
C LEU A 106 -2.16 10.76 -15.78
N LEU A 107 -1.72 9.75 -15.05
CA LEU A 107 -0.31 9.49 -14.78
C LEU A 107 0.38 8.91 -16.01
N GLY A 108 -0.32 8.05 -16.76
CA GLY A 108 0.28 7.25 -17.81
C GLY A 108 1.41 6.37 -17.30
N GLU A 109 2.13 5.73 -18.23
CA GLU A 109 3.27 4.86 -17.87
C GLU A 109 4.39 5.63 -17.17
N ASP A 110 4.69 6.84 -17.63
CA ASP A 110 5.78 7.68 -17.09
C ASP A 110 5.49 8.14 -15.65
N GLY A 111 4.26 8.62 -15.38
CA GLY A 111 3.87 9.07 -14.04
C GLY A 111 3.78 7.92 -13.05
N VAL A 112 3.26 6.76 -13.47
CA VAL A 112 3.26 5.53 -12.66
C VAL A 112 4.69 5.04 -12.42
N GLY A 113 5.56 5.10 -13.44
CA GLY A 113 6.97 4.75 -13.33
C GLY A 113 7.71 5.60 -12.30
N LEU A 114 7.51 6.92 -12.32
CA LEU A 114 8.07 7.84 -11.33
C LEU A 114 7.55 7.55 -9.92
N TYR A 115 6.23 7.36 -9.78
CA TYR A 115 5.61 7.00 -8.51
C TYR A 115 6.24 5.73 -7.93
N ARG A 116 6.36 4.69 -8.77
CA ARG A 116 6.96 3.39 -8.42
C ARG A 116 8.42 3.52 -8.02
N GLU A 117 9.24 4.18 -8.84
CA GLU A 117 10.67 4.35 -8.56
C GLU A 117 10.88 5.01 -7.19
N TRP A 118 10.16 6.09 -6.91
CA TRP A 118 10.23 6.80 -5.66
C TRP A 118 9.80 5.91 -4.47
N ALA A 119 8.64 5.25 -4.59
CA ALA A 119 8.07 4.42 -3.54
C ALA A 119 8.99 3.23 -3.21
N VAL A 120 9.42 2.49 -4.24
CA VAL A 120 10.30 1.33 -4.11
C VAL A 120 11.64 1.74 -3.52
N THR A 121 12.25 2.84 -3.97
CA THR A 121 13.54 3.32 -3.46
C THR A 121 13.47 3.58 -1.96
N ARG A 122 12.46 4.33 -1.51
CA ARG A 122 12.33 4.72 -0.11
C ARG A 122 11.91 3.57 0.78
N PHE A 123 11.00 2.72 0.31
CA PHE A 123 10.58 1.53 1.03
C PHE A 123 11.72 0.51 1.16
N SER A 124 12.49 0.31 0.09
CA SER A 124 13.65 -0.61 0.09
C SER A 124 14.72 -0.19 1.09
N ALA A 125 14.86 1.10 1.38
CA ALA A 125 15.77 1.62 2.40
C ALA A 125 15.33 1.34 3.85
N LEU A 126 14.07 0.94 4.09
CA LEU A 126 13.60 0.62 5.44
C LEU A 126 14.31 -0.63 5.98
N PRO A 127 14.66 -0.65 7.28
CA PRO A 127 15.22 -1.85 7.90
C PRO A 127 14.20 -2.99 7.90
N VAL A 128 14.69 -4.20 7.65
CA VAL A 128 13.92 -5.43 7.81
C VAL A 128 13.77 -5.72 9.30
N ILE A 129 12.55 -6.02 9.74
CA ILE A 129 12.30 -6.54 11.09
C ILE A 129 12.60 -8.04 11.04
N GLY A 130 13.70 -8.46 11.65
CA GLY A 130 14.14 -9.85 11.67
C GLY A 130 13.37 -10.71 12.68
N PHE A 131 13.53 -12.03 12.54
CA PHE A 131 12.86 -13.00 13.41
C PHE A 131 13.14 -12.75 14.89
N GLY A 132 12.08 -12.75 15.71
CA GLY A 132 12.16 -12.50 17.15
C GLY A 132 12.35 -11.03 17.55
N GLN A 133 12.45 -10.11 16.59
CA GLN A 133 12.48 -8.68 16.87
C GLN A 133 11.06 -8.12 16.96
N THR A 134 10.84 -7.23 17.91
CA THR A 134 9.63 -6.40 17.94
C THR A 134 9.83 -5.23 16.98
N GLY A 135 9.03 -5.19 15.92
CA GLY A 135 9.02 -4.09 14.97
C GLY A 135 8.56 -2.77 15.62
N ARG A 136 9.24 -1.67 15.29
CA ARG A 136 8.68 -0.33 15.52
C ARG A 136 8.07 0.18 14.22
N TYR A 137 6.76 0.31 14.23
CA TYR A 137 6.02 0.93 13.13
C TYR A 137 5.77 2.40 13.45
N ASP A 138 6.70 3.25 13.05
CA ASP A 138 6.48 4.69 13.08
C ASP A 138 5.55 5.14 11.94
N ARG A 139 5.14 6.41 11.99
CA ARG A 139 4.24 7.00 11.01
C ARG A 139 4.79 6.88 9.58
N ALA A 140 6.10 7.06 9.39
CA ALA A 140 6.73 7.03 8.08
C ALA A 140 6.72 5.61 7.50
N ARG A 141 7.00 4.60 8.31
CA ARG A 141 6.89 3.18 7.92
C ARG A 141 5.44 2.83 7.53
N TRP A 142 4.45 3.24 8.33
CA TRP A 142 3.04 3.01 8.01
C TRP A 142 2.61 3.68 6.70
N ALA A 143 3.04 4.92 6.46
CA ALA A 143 2.75 5.62 5.21
C ALA A 143 3.35 4.89 4.00
N LEU A 144 4.61 4.47 4.10
CA LEU A 144 5.28 3.76 3.01
C LEU A 144 4.71 2.35 2.78
N LEU A 145 4.24 1.66 3.83
CA LEU A 145 3.52 0.38 3.68
C LEU A 145 2.26 0.55 2.85
N ARG A 146 1.39 1.51 3.21
CA ARG A 146 0.16 1.79 2.44
C ARG A 146 0.44 2.15 0.98
N ILE A 147 1.45 3.01 0.74
CA ILE A 147 1.87 3.38 -0.62
C ILE A 147 2.26 2.15 -1.43
N MET A 148 3.03 1.24 -0.84
CA MET A 148 3.50 0.03 -1.52
C MET A 148 2.41 -1.02 -1.69
N GLU A 149 1.49 -1.14 -0.73
CA GLU A 149 0.31 -2.01 -0.81
C GLU A 149 -0.60 -1.57 -1.96
N GLU A 150 -0.95 -0.28 -2.03
CA GLU A 150 -1.73 0.28 -3.15
C GLU A 150 -1.01 0.08 -4.49
N LEU A 151 0.31 0.31 -4.53
CA LEU A 151 1.08 0.12 -5.76
C LEU A 151 1.11 -1.36 -6.19
N ALA A 152 1.29 -2.29 -5.26
CA ALA A 152 1.30 -3.72 -5.54
C ALA A 152 -0.09 -4.24 -5.97
N GLU A 153 -1.16 -3.70 -5.40
CA GLU A 153 -2.54 -4.00 -5.82
C GLU A 153 -2.81 -3.44 -7.22
N PHE A 154 -2.48 -2.18 -7.47
CA PHE A 154 -2.73 -1.51 -8.74
C PHE A 154 -1.94 -2.12 -9.91
N THR A 155 -0.68 -2.49 -9.70
CA THR A 155 0.19 -3.07 -10.74
C THR A 155 0.10 -4.59 -10.85
N GLU A 156 -0.55 -5.24 -9.88
CA GLU A 156 -0.60 -6.70 -9.73
C GLU A 156 0.81 -7.35 -9.71
N GLU A 157 1.84 -6.59 -9.30
CA GLU A 157 3.23 -7.05 -9.29
C GLU A 157 3.53 -7.90 -8.05
N VAL A 158 3.72 -9.20 -8.26
CA VAL A 158 4.13 -10.16 -7.22
C VAL A 158 5.42 -9.75 -6.51
N ASP A 159 6.38 -9.18 -7.24
CA ASP A 159 7.66 -8.73 -6.64
C ASP A 159 7.45 -7.60 -5.63
N LEU A 160 6.48 -6.71 -5.84
CA LEU A 160 6.16 -5.66 -4.88
C LEU A 160 5.51 -6.24 -3.63
N GLN A 161 4.61 -7.23 -3.78
CA GLN A 161 4.02 -7.94 -2.64
C GLN A 161 5.09 -8.66 -1.81
N VAL A 162 6.03 -9.35 -2.47
CA VAL A 162 7.19 -10.01 -1.82
C VAL A 162 8.08 -8.99 -1.11
N LEU A 163 8.32 -7.83 -1.73
CA LEU A 163 9.10 -6.75 -1.10
C LEU A 163 8.42 -6.22 0.16
N VAL A 164 7.10 -5.98 0.13
CA VAL A 164 6.31 -5.51 1.28
C VAL A 164 6.36 -6.52 2.42
N LEU A 165 5.97 -7.76 2.15
CA LEU A 165 5.95 -8.84 3.13
C LEU A 165 7.36 -9.12 3.68
N GLY A 166 8.39 -9.00 2.83
CA GLY A 166 9.78 -9.20 3.21
C GLY A 166 10.35 -8.15 4.18
N LYS A 167 9.66 -7.03 4.44
CA LYS A 167 10.11 -6.03 5.42
C LYS A 167 9.76 -6.36 6.87
N ASP A 168 8.80 -7.26 7.10
CA ASP A 168 8.54 -7.83 8.42
C ASP A 168 8.69 -9.34 8.37
N LEU A 169 9.78 -9.85 8.95
CA LEU A 169 10.09 -11.26 9.11
C LEU A 169 10.18 -11.64 10.59
N SER A 170 9.48 -10.90 11.46
CA SER A 170 9.51 -11.07 12.92
C SER A 170 9.00 -12.43 13.40
N SER A 171 8.27 -13.16 12.56
CA SER A 171 7.67 -14.45 12.89
C SER A 171 7.79 -15.42 11.72
N GLY A 172 7.71 -16.72 12.01
CA GLY A 172 7.67 -17.76 10.97
C GLY A 172 6.47 -17.64 10.03
N TRP A 173 5.37 -17.04 10.50
CA TRP A 173 4.17 -16.80 9.67
C TRP A 173 4.44 -15.80 8.54
N HIS A 174 5.31 -14.82 8.75
CA HIS A 174 5.67 -13.87 7.70
C HIS A 174 6.46 -14.54 6.56
N TYR A 175 7.38 -15.46 6.88
CA TYR A 175 8.04 -16.27 5.85
C TYR A 175 7.04 -17.12 5.06
N LEU A 176 6.05 -17.70 5.75
CA LEU A 176 4.99 -18.46 5.12
C LEU A 176 4.17 -17.59 4.17
N GLN A 177 3.79 -16.38 4.58
CA GLN A 177 3.05 -15.45 3.73
C GLN A 177 3.78 -15.13 2.43
N VAL A 178 5.09 -14.84 2.50
CA VAL A 178 5.91 -14.60 1.30
C VAL A 178 5.94 -15.83 0.40
N ALA A 179 6.16 -17.02 0.97
CA ALA A 179 6.18 -18.26 0.23
C ALA A 179 4.83 -18.59 -0.42
N THR A 180 3.71 -18.31 0.25
CA THR A 180 2.36 -18.49 -0.29
C THR A 180 2.12 -17.59 -1.50
N VAL A 181 2.45 -16.30 -1.42
CA VAL A 181 2.32 -15.36 -2.56
C VAL A 181 3.11 -15.86 -3.77
N LEU A 182 4.33 -16.34 -3.56
CA LEU A 182 5.16 -16.90 -4.62
C LEU A 182 4.60 -18.21 -5.19
N GLN A 183 4.07 -19.09 -4.32
CA GLN A 183 3.41 -20.32 -4.74
C GLN A 183 2.18 -20.03 -5.62
N GLU A 184 1.32 -19.10 -5.19
CA GLU A 184 0.11 -18.70 -5.92
C GLU A 184 0.46 -18.07 -7.28
N ALA A 185 1.56 -17.32 -7.35
CA ALA A 185 2.14 -16.81 -8.59
C ALA A 185 2.86 -17.88 -9.44
N GLY A 186 2.93 -19.13 -9.00
CA GLY A 186 3.59 -20.22 -9.70
C GLY A 186 5.12 -20.15 -9.69
N ARG A 187 5.74 -19.37 -8.81
CA ARG A 187 7.20 -19.21 -8.65
C ARG A 187 7.75 -20.21 -7.64
N SER A 188 7.63 -21.51 -7.96
CA SER A 188 7.93 -22.63 -7.05
C SER A 188 9.31 -22.58 -6.40
N GLN A 189 10.35 -22.32 -7.19
CA GLN A 189 11.72 -22.32 -6.70
C GLN A 189 11.92 -21.24 -5.63
N GLU A 190 11.40 -20.03 -5.88
CA GLU A 190 11.50 -18.92 -4.93
C GLU A 190 10.62 -19.16 -3.69
N ALA A 191 9.44 -19.76 -3.86
CA ALA A 191 8.62 -20.18 -2.72
C ALA A 191 9.38 -21.16 -1.82
N LEU A 192 10.07 -22.15 -2.40
CA LEU A 192 10.92 -23.10 -1.66
C LEU A 192 12.10 -22.40 -0.96
N GLU A 193 12.75 -21.43 -1.61
CA GLU A 193 13.82 -20.63 -0.98
C GLU A 193 13.31 -19.90 0.28
N TRP A 194 12.13 -19.28 0.20
CA TRP A 194 11.50 -18.61 1.34
C TRP A 194 11.06 -19.59 2.42
N VAL A 195 10.58 -20.78 2.06
CA VAL A 195 10.31 -21.85 3.03
C VAL A 195 11.57 -22.21 3.81
N HIS A 196 12.67 -22.50 3.10
CA HIS A 196 13.92 -22.89 3.75
C HIS A 196 14.47 -21.80 4.66
N ARG A 197 14.37 -20.53 4.24
CA ARG A 197 14.71 -19.38 5.09
C ARG A 197 13.87 -19.34 6.36
N GLY A 198 12.55 -19.56 6.25
CA GLY A 198 11.64 -19.59 7.40
C GLY A 198 11.92 -20.76 8.35
N LEU A 199 12.18 -21.96 7.83
CA LEU A 199 12.54 -23.12 8.63
C LEU A 199 13.85 -22.91 9.39
N ALA A 200 14.87 -22.36 8.70
CA ALA A 200 16.15 -22.02 9.31
C ALA A 200 16.00 -20.95 10.41
N ALA A 201 15.25 -19.88 10.15
CA ALA A 201 15.06 -18.79 11.12
C ALA A 201 14.29 -19.25 12.37
N THR A 202 13.27 -20.08 12.19
CA THR A 202 12.40 -20.54 13.29
C THR A 202 12.99 -21.70 14.08
N GLY A 203 13.92 -22.46 13.50
CA GLY A 203 14.45 -23.70 14.09
C GLY A 203 13.36 -24.72 14.39
N GLY A 204 12.35 -24.85 13.52
CA GLY A 204 11.25 -25.82 13.69
C GLY A 204 10.13 -25.39 14.67
N ARG A 205 10.02 -24.09 14.99
CA ARG A 205 8.97 -23.53 15.86
C ARG A 205 7.96 -22.69 15.08
N GLY A 206 6.80 -22.44 15.69
CA GLY A 206 5.75 -21.62 15.07
C GLY A 206 5.23 -22.23 13.77
N ALA A 207 5.31 -21.49 12.66
CA ALA A 207 4.76 -21.89 11.36
C ALA A 207 5.51 -23.03 10.65
N ALA A 208 6.51 -23.67 11.27
CA ALA A 208 7.35 -24.71 10.64
C ALA A 208 6.56 -25.82 9.94
N GLY A 209 5.53 -26.39 10.58
CA GLY A 209 4.71 -27.44 9.95
C GLY A 209 4.01 -26.96 8.68
N ARG A 210 3.51 -25.72 8.65
CA ARG A 210 2.89 -25.12 7.46
C ARG A 210 3.89 -24.83 6.36
N LEU A 211 5.10 -24.40 6.72
CA LEU A 211 6.21 -24.23 5.78
C LEU A 211 6.59 -25.58 5.14
N VAL A 212 6.66 -26.65 5.92
CA VAL A 212 6.92 -28.01 5.40
C VAL A 212 5.79 -28.50 4.49
N ASP A 213 4.53 -28.26 4.86
CA ASP A 213 3.38 -28.58 4.00
C ASP A 213 3.46 -27.87 2.65
N LEU A 214 3.80 -26.57 2.66
CA LEU A 214 4.01 -25.79 1.44
C LEU A 214 5.16 -26.38 0.60
N ALA A 215 6.33 -26.63 1.20
CA ALA A 215 7.46 -27.22 0.47
C ALA A 215 7.17 -28.61 -0.09
N VAL A 216 6.45 -29.48 0.62
CA VAL A 216 6.03 -30.79 0.11
C VAL A 216 5.17 -30.62 -1.15
N THR A 217 4.25 -29.64 -1.14
CA THR A 217 3.41 -29.32 -2.29
C THR A 217 4.27 -28.87 -3.47
N GLU A 218 5.20 -27.95 -3.26
CA GLU A 218 6.08 -27.41 -4.31
C GLU A 218 7.05 -28.46 -4.86
N TYR A 219 7.69 -29.26 -4.01
CA TYR A 219 8.55 -30.37 -4.47
C TYR A 219 7.77 -31.40 -5.29
N THR A 220 6.52 -31.68 -4.92
CA THR A 220 5.66 -32.57 -5.71
C THR A 220 5.37 -31.95 -7.08
N ARG A 221 5.06 -30.64 -7.12
CA ARG A 221 4.81 -29.90 -8.37
C ARG A 221 6.03 -29.91 -9.30
N LEU A 222 7.24 -29.85 -8.73
CA LEU A 222 8.51 -29.90 -9.46
C LEU A 222 8.96 -31.31 -9.84
N GLY A 223 8.19 -32.36 -9.52
CA GLY A 223 8.59 -33.74 -9.80
C GLY A 223 9.76 -34.24 -8.95
N MET A 224 9.91 -33.71 -7.74
CA MET A 224 10.97 -34.06 -6.78
C MET A 224 10.41 -34.74 -5.51
N PRO A 225 9.68 -35.87 -5.62
CA PRO A 225 9.02 -36.50 -4.48
C PRO A 225 10.00 -37.01 -3.40
N GLU A 226 11.24 -37.33 -3.77
CA GLU A 226 12.27 -37.74 -2.82
C GLU A 226 12.69 -36.59 -1.88
N GLU A 227 12.70 -35.35 -2.37
CA GLU A 227 12.97 -34.18 -1.53
C GLU A 227 11.80 -33.89 -0.59
N ALA A 228 10.57 -33.99 -1.10
CA ALA A 228 9.36 -33.90 -0.27
C ALA A 228 9.38 -34.92 0.88
N ALA A 229 9.72 -36.17 0.58
CA ALA A 229 9.82 -37.24 1.57
C ALA A 229 10.97 -37.03 2.56
N ARG A 230 12.12 -36.53 2.11
CA ARG A 230 13.26 -36.18 2.98
C ARG A 230 12.90 -35.07 3.96
N LEU A 231 12.29 -33.99 3.47
CA LEU A 231 11.90 -32.86 4.32
C LEU A 231 10.87 -33.28 5.38
N ARG A 232 9.83 -34.04 5.00
CA ARG A 232 8.81 -34.52 5.94
C ARG A 232 9.38 -35.43 7.05
N LYS A 233 10.43 -36.20 6.77
CA LYS A 233 11.10 -37.04 7.77
C LYS A 233 11.89 -36.22 8.79
N GLN A 234 12.41 -35.07 8.40
CA GLN A 234 13.19 -34.18 9.26
C GLN A 234 12.31 -33.36 10.21
N ASP A 235 11.06 -33.08 9.82
CA ASP A 235 10.05 -32.40 10.65
C ASP A 235 8.75 -33.24 10.69
N PRO A 236 8.73 -34.33 11.48
CA PRO A 236 7.52 -35.13 11.60
C PRO A 236 6.40 -34.29 12.24
N PRO A 237 5.15 -34.43 11.78
CA PRO A 237 4.03 -33.70 12.37
C PRO A 237 4.00 -33.94 13.88
N ARG A 238 3.89 -32.86 14.67
CA ARG A 238 3.71 -32.99 16.11
C ARG A 238 2.44 -33.81 16.32
N GLN A 239 2.55 -34.91 17.06
CA GLN A 239 1.37 -35.63 17.52
C GLN A 239 0.69 -34.72 18.53
N ASP A 240 -0.34 -34.00 18.09
CA ASP A 240 -1.22 -33.29 19.01
C ASP A 240 -1.90 -34.34 19.88
N GLY A 241 -1.46 -34.41 21.14
CA GLY A 241 -2.06 -35.25 22.16
C GLY A 241 -3.52 -34.85 22.35
N ARG A 242 -4.40 -35.86 22.30
CA ARG A 242 -5.82 -35.74 22.64
C ARG A 242 -6.05 -35.12 24.01
#